data_AF-A0A7Y7M5C4-F1
#
_entry.id   AF-A0A7Y7M5C4-F1
#
_cell.length_a   1.000
_cell.length_b   1.000
_cell.length_c   1.000
_cell.angle_alpha   90.00
_cell.angle_beta   90.00
_cell.angle_gamma   90.00
#
_symmetry.space_group_name_H-M   'P 1'
#
loop_
_entity.id
_entity.type
_entity.pdbx_description
1 polymer ?
#
loop_
_entity_poly.entity_id
_entity_poly.type
_entity_poly.pdbx_seq_one_letter_code
_entity_poly.pdbx_strand_id
1 'polypeptide(L)'
;MASTLRTLLAERGASIGHAESLEIVARQFGLRNWNILAARIAAAERQETPAALPKGWSIAGTTPGNYAIGLDAAQSSRTEKIVAISCLFSSHDPDAARIQNGFGTLMQAIDARPFIGKRLRFSALLKTRDVPGHATIWMRVDDKAPDTILFDNLMSRPADGALTGTSDWTARQIVFQIP
;
A
#
# COMPACT_ATOMS: atom_id res chain seq x y z
N MET A 1 -13.58 -15.13 10.78
CA MET A 1 -15.03 -14.82 10.68
C MET A 1 -15.92 -16.05 10.87
N ALA A 2 -15.97 -17.02 9.95
CA ALA A 2 -16.90 -18.16 10.07
C ALA A 2 -16.68 -19.04 11.32
N SER A 3 -15.41 -19.32 11.67
CA SER A 3 -15.09 -20.04 12.91
C SER A 3 -15.53 -19.28 14.16
N THR A 4 -15.30 -17.97 14.19
CA THR A 4 -15.70 -17.09 15.31
C THR A 4 -17.22 -17.06 15.48
N LEU A 5 -17.97 -16.93 14.38
CA LEU A 5 -19.43 -16.95 14.38
C LEU A 5 -19.97 -18.27 14.96
N ARG A 6 -19.41 -19.40 14.52
CA ARG A 6 -19.81 -20.74 15.00
C ARG A 6 -19.57 -20.89 16.50
N THR A 7 -18.41 -20.48 17.00
CA THR A 7 -18.07 -20.55 18.43
C THR A 7 -19.03 -19.70 19.27
N LEU A 8 -19.28 -18.44 18.87
CA LEU A 8 -20.15 -17.51 19.61
C LEU A 8 -21.62 -17.97 19.64
N LEU A 9 -22.11 -18.59 18.57
CA LEU A 9 -23.48 -19.13 18.55
C LEU A 9 -23.60 -20.38 19.43
N ALA A 10 -22.58 -21.24 19.45
CA ALA A 10 -22.55 -22.41 20.34
C ALA A 10 -22.56 -22.01 21.83
N GLU A 11 -21.84 -20.95 22.21
CA GLU A 11 -21.86 -20.38 23.58
C GLU A 11 -23.25 -19.85 23.97
N ARG A 12 -24.06 -19.43 23.00
CA ARG A 12 -25.46 -18.99 23.19
C ARG A 12 -26.48 -20.11 23.02
N GLY A 13 -26.04 -21.37 22.97
CA GLY A 13 -26.90 -22.55 22.86
C GLY A 13 -27.41 -22.84 21.44
N ALA A 14 -26.89 -22.17 20.41
CA ALA A 14 -27.24 -22.40 19.01
C ALA A 14 -26.06 -23.06 18.27
N SER A 15 -26.07 -24.39 18.12
CA SER A 15 -25.06 -25.10 17.34
C SER A 15 -25.37 -25.03 15.84
N ILE A 16 -24.46 -24.47 15.05
CA ILE A 16 -24.54 -24.47 13.58
C ILE A 16 -23.36 -25.21 12.95
N GLY A 17 -23.58 -25.78 11.77
CA GLY A 17 -22.54 -26.47 11.01
C GLY A 17 -21.48 -25.52 10.44
N HIS A 18 -20.32 -26.05 10.03
CA HIS A 18 -19.30 -25.22 9.36
C HIS A 18 -19.80 -24.66 8.03
N ALA A 19 -20.44 -25.48 7.20
CA ALA A 19 -21.04 -25.04 5.94
C ALA A 19 -22.10 -23.95 6.17
N GLU A 20 -22.97 -24.15 7.16
CA GLU A 20 -24.00 -23.16 7.53
C GLU A 20 -23.40 -21.83 8.01
N SER A 21 -22.31 -21.87 8.78
CA SER A 21 -21.59 -20.65 9.18
C SER A 21 -21.04 -19.87 7.99
N LEU A 22 -20.57 -20.56 6.94
CA LEU A 22 -20.08 -19.92 5.71
C LEU A 22 -21.22 -19.30 4.90
N GLU A 23 -22.36 -19.98 4.83
CA GLU A 23 -23.57 -19.46 4.17
C GLU A 23 -24.10 -18.19 4.86
N ILE A 24 -24.13 -18.17 6.20
CA ILE A 24 -24.54 -17.00 6.98
C ILE A 24 -23.58 -15.83 6.72
N VAL A 25 -22.27 -16.06 6.73
CA VAL A 25 -21.28 -15.02 6.40
C VAL A 25 -21.52 -14.46 5.01
N ALA A 26 -21.75 -15.30 4.00
CA ALA A 26 -22.05 -14.83 2.64
C ALA A 26 -23.30 -13.94 2.58
N ARG A 27 -24.36 -14.32 3.30
CA ARG A 27 -25.61 -13.56 3.36
C ARG A 27 -25.47 -12.21 4.07
N GLN A 28 -24.57 -12.09 5.06
CA GLN A 28 -24.26 -10.80 5.69
C GLN A 28 -23.72 -9.77 4.69
N PHE A 29 -23.05 -10.23 3.63
CA PHE A 29 -22.57 -9.38 2.53
C PHE A 29 -23.57 -9.27 1.36
N GLY A 30 -24.82 -9.71 1.54
CA GLY A 30 -25.85 -9.70 0.50
C GLY A 30 -25.63 -10.71 -0.63
N LEU A 31 -24.77 -11.72 -0.43
CA LEU A 31 -24.45 -12.73 -1.42
C LEU A 31 -25.25 -14.01 -1.20
N ARG A 32 -25.60 -14.70 -2.30
CA ARG A 32 -26.53 -15.86 -2.24
C ARG A 32 -25.94 -17.07 -1.52
N ASN A 33 -24.64 -17.29 -1.64
CA ASN A 33 -23.95 -18.41 -1.00
C ASN A 33 -22.45 -18.15 -0.82
N TRP A 34 -21.81 -19.04 -0.08
CA TRP A 34 -20.37 -18.98 0.19
C TRP A 34 -19.53 -19.01 -1.09
N ASN A 35 -19.88 -19.81 -2.09
CA ASN A 35 -19.09 -19.94 -3.32
C ASN A 35 -18.95 -18.60 -4.06
N ILE A 36 -19.99 -17.75 -4.06
CA ILE A 36 -19.93 -16.40 -4.66
C ILE A 36 -19.00 -15.49 -3.85
N LEU A 37 -19.10 -15.52 -2.52
CA LEU A 37 -18.21 -14.74 -1.65
C LEU A 37 -16.75 -15.19 -1.82
N ALA A 38 -16.49 -16.50 -1.79
CA ALA A 38 -15.17 -17.08 -2.00
C ALA A 38 -14.59 -16.75 -3.37
N ALA A 39 -15.41 -16.79 -4.44
CA ALA A 39 -14.97 -16.39 -5.77
C ALA A 39 -14.63 -14.89 -5.85
N ARG A 40 -15.37 -14.03 -5.15
CA ARG A 40 -15.07 -12.59 -5.06
C ARG A 40 -13.81 -12.31 -4.25
N ILE A 41 -13.61 -13.01 -3.13
CA ILE A 41 -12.37 -12.94 -2.34
C ILE A 41 -11.19 -13.38 -3.21
N ALA A 42 -11.28 -14.56 -3.84
CA ALA A 42 -10.22 -15.07 -4.71
C ALA A 42 -9.96 -14.18 -5.94
N ALA A 43 -10.97 -13.47 -6.45
CA ALA A 43 -10.81 -12.49 -7.52
C ALA A 43 -10.13 -11.21 -7.03
N ALA A 44 -10.48 -10.72 -5.83
CA ALA A 44 -9.83 -9.59 -5.19
C ALA A 44 -8.36 -9.92 -4.86
N GLU A 45 -8.08 -11.08 -4.27
CA GLU A 45 -6.73 -11.56 -3.97
C GLU A 45 -5.87 -11.69 -5.23
N ARG A 46 -6.44 -12.16 -6.35
CA ARG A 46 -5.75 -12.23 -7.65
C ARG A 46 -5.44 -10.85 -8.24
N GLN A 47 -6.28 -9.85 -7.96
CA GLN A 47 -6.01 -8.47 -8.36
C GLN A 47 -5.01 -7.79 -7.43
N GLU A 48 -4.96 -8.20 -6.16
CA GLU A 48 -4.11 -7.60 -5.13
C GLU A 48 -2.73 -8.23 -5.01
N THR A 49 -2.47 -9.39 -5.60
CA THR A 49 -1.12 -10.01 -5.59
C THR A 49 -0.20 -9.21 -6.53
N PRO A 50 0.73 -8.38 -6.00
CA PRO A 50 1.48 -7.49 -6.85
C PRO A 50 2.51 -8.27 -7.67
N ALA A 51 2.62 -7.98 -8.96
CA ALA A 51 3.60 -8.64 -9.83
C ALA A 51 5.03 -8.14 -9.53
N ALA A 52 6.02 -8.93 -9.96
CA ALA A 52 7.44 -8.67 -9.70
C ALA A 52 7.88 -7.25 -10.13
N LEU A 53 8.73 -6.64 -9.31
CA LEU A 53 9.19 -5.26 -9.50
C LEU A 53 10.17 -5.14 -10.69
N PRO A 54 10.23 -3.96 -11.35
CA PRO A 54 11.23 -3.70 -12.37
C PRO A 54 12.67 -3.76 -11.81
N LYS A 55 13.63 -4.10 -12.66
CA LYS A 55 15.05 -4.16 -12.28
C LYS A 55 15.52 -2.82 -11.68
N GLY A 56 16.24 -2.90 -10.56
CA GLY A 56 16.82 -1.73 -9.88
C GLY A 56 15.91 -1.11 -8.82
N TRP A 57 14.66 -1.54 -8.72
CA TRP A 57 13.76 -1.15 -7.63
C TRP A 57 13.81 -2.14 -6.48
N SER A 58 13.80 -1.61 -5.27
CA SER A 58 13.85 -2.38 -4.03
C SER A 58 12.80 -1.89 -3.04
N ILE A 59 12.20 -2.83 -2.32
CA ILE A 59 11.32 -2.54 -1.19
C ILE A 59 12.18 -2.15 0.01
N ALA A 60 11.80 -1.08 0.69
CA ALA A 60 12.46 -0.59 1.90
C ALA A 60 11.43 0.00 2.88
N GLY A 61 11.90 0.45 4.04
CA GLY A 61 11.09 1.11 5.05
C GLY A 61 11.38 0.57 6.45
N THR A 62 10.70 1.12 7.46
CA THR A 62 10.82 0.65 8.85
C THR A 62 9.97 -0.60 9.10
N THR A 63 8.85 -0.75 8.38
CA THR A 63 7.95 -1.90 8.50
C THR A 63 7.45 -2.39 7.12
N PRO A 64 8.35 -2.67 6.15
CA PRO A 64 7.95 -3.02 4.79
C PRO A 64 7.08 -4.29 4.73
N GLY A 65 7.25 -5.23 5.68
CA GLY A 65 6.45 -6.45 5.77
C GLY A 65 4.96 -6.23 6.10
N ASN A 66 4.57 -5.01 6.49
CA ASN A 66 3.17 -4.64 6.71
C ASN A 66 2.47 -4.20 5.42
N TYR A 67 3.16 -4.19 4.28
CA TYR A 67 2.66 -3.69 3.02
C TYR A 67 2.84 -4.73 1.91
N ALA A 68 1.80 -4.93 1.10
CA ALA A 68 1.92 -5.52 -0.22
C ALA A 68 2.42 -4.45 -1.19
N ILE A 69 3.57 -4.67 -1.82
CA ILE A 69 4.20 -3.73 -2.76
C ILE A 69 4.58 -4.46 -4.05
N GLY A 70 4.13 -3.94 -5.19
CA GLY A 70 4.57 -4.41 -6.50
C GLY A 70 3.76 -3.84 -7.64
N LEU A 71 3.92 -4.42 -8.83
CA LEU A 71 3.21 -3.93 -10.01
C LEU A 71 1.72 -4.29 -9.95
N ASP A 72 0.87 -3.30 -10.16
CA ASP A 72 -0.55 -3.51 -10.45
C ASP A 72 -0.69 -3.92 -11.91
N ALA A 73 -0.74 -5.22 -12.16
CA ALA A 73 -0.84 -5.76 -13.52
C ALA A 73 -2.17 -5.41 -14.21
N ALA A 74 -3.24 -5.15 -13.44
CA ALA A 74 -4.55 -4.84 -13.98
C ALA A 74 -4.64 -3.40 -14.50
N GLN A 75 -3.96 -2.47 -13.83
CA GLN A 75 -3.91 -1.07 -14.25
C GLN A 75 -2.69 -0.76 -15.14
N SER A 76 -1.63 -1.57 -15.09
CA SER A 76 -0.44 -1.38 -15.94
C SER A 76 -0.70 -1.74 -17.41
N SER A 77 -0.12 -0.95 -18.30
CA SER A 77 -0.07 -1.25 -19.74
C SER A 77 1.33 -1.76 -20.15
N ARG A 78 1.57 -1.91 -21.46
CA ARG A 78 2.93 -2.23 -21.97
C ARG A 78 3.92 -1.08 -21.74
N THR A 79 3.45 0.16 -21.81
CA THR A 79 4.27 1.38 -21.78
C THR A 79 4.21 2.10 -20.43
N GLU A 80 3.15 1.93 -19.67
CA GLU A 80 2.94 2.55 -18.37
C GLU A 80 2.87 1.48 -17.30
N LYS A 81 3.73 1.59 -16.30
CA LYS A 81 3.78 0.67 -15.16
C LYS A 81 3.24 1.39 -13.94
N ILE A 82 2.22 0.80 -13.33
CA ILE A 82 1.63 1.29 -12.09
C ILE A 82 2.08 0.36 -10.97
N VAL A 83 2.56 0.96 -9.88
CA VAL A 83 2.91 0.25 -8.66
C VAL A 83 1.76 0.43 -7.68
N ALA A 84 1.31 -0.69 -7.10
CA ALA A 84 0.41 -0.71 -5.97
C ALA A 84 1.23 -0.84 -4.67
N ILE A 85 0.87 -0.04 -3.67
CA ILE A 85 1.34 -0.13 -2.30
C ILE A 85 0.09 -0.18 -1.42
N SER A 86 -0.12 -1.32 -0.76
CA SER A 86 -1.32 -1.56 0.05
C SER A 86 -0.93 -2.00 1.45
N CYS A 87 -1.46 -1.33 2.46
CA CYS A 87 -1.34 -1.77 3.85
C CYS A 87 -2.10 -3.09 4.02
N LEU A 88 -1.46 -4.10 4.63
CA LEU A 88 -2.08 -5.41 4.87
C LEU A 88 -3.07 -5.40 6.04
N PHE A 89 -3.09 -4.32 6.83
CA PHE A 89 -3.95 -4.15 7.99
C PHE A 89 -5.09 -3.18 7.67
N SER A 90 -6.29 -3.55 8.10
CA SER A 90 -7.44 -2.64 8.01
C SER A 90 -7.39 -1.58 9.11
N SER A 91 -8.11 -0.47 8.91
CA SER A 91 -8.28 0.56 9.94
C SER A 91 -8.99 0.08 11.21
N HIS A 92 -9.67 -1.08 11.16
CA HIS A 92 -10.39 -1.70 12.27
C HIS A 92 -9.63 -2.88 12.88
N ASP A 93 -8.38 -3.10 12.47
CA ASP A 93 -7.58 -4.21 12.97
C ASP A 93 -7.18 -3.96 14.44
N PRO A 94 -7.47 -4.87 15.39
CA PRO A 94 -7.03 -4.73 16.78
C PRO A 94 -5.49 -4.67 16.91
N ASP A 95 -4.75 -5.17 15.92
CA ASP A 95 -3.30 -5.08 15.82
C ASP A 95 -2.83 -3.75 15.19
N ALA A 96 -3.68 -2.71 15.13
CA ALA A 96 -3.32 -1.39 14.58
C ALA A 96 -2.06 -0.76 15.21
N ALA A 97 -1.63 -1.19 16.40
CA ALA A 97 -0.33 -0.82 16.96
C ALA A 97 0.86 -1.22 16.06
N ARG A 98 0.74 -2.30 15.28
CA ARG A 98 1.78 -2.81 14.37
C ARG A 98 2.02 -1.89 13.17
N ILE A 99 1.06 -1.03 12.83
CA ILE A 99 1.20 -0.03 11.74
C ILE A 99 1.54 1.36 12.27
N GLN A 100 1.53 1.59 13.59
CA GLN A 100 1.85 2.91 14.14
C GLN A 100 3.31 3.28 13.85
N ASN A 101 3.51 4.46 13.26
CA ASN A 101 4.82 5.06 12.96
C ASN A 101 5.71 4.28 11.96
N GLY A 102 5.18 3.23 11.34
CA GLY A 102 5.87 2.43 10.33
C GLY A 102 5.59 2.89 8.91
N PHE A 103 6.49 2.58 7.97
CA PHE A 103 6.22 2.74 6.54
C PHE A 103 6.85 1.63 5.71
N GLY A 104 6.25 1.39 4.54
CA GLY A 104 6.80 0.64 3.43
C GLY A 104 6.94 1.56 2.22
N THR A 105 8.04 1.42 1.48
CA THR A 105 8.32 2.21 0.28
C THR A 105 8.93 1.35 -0.81
N LEU A 106 8.75 1.80 -2.05
CA LEU A 106 9.48 1.31 -3.20
C LEU A 106 10.47 2.40 -3.62
N MET A 107 11.75 2.04 -3.77
CA MET A 107 12.80 2.99 -4.09
C MET A 107 13.82 2.43 -5.07
N GLN A 108 14.54 3.34 -5.71
CA GLN A 108 15.73 3.04 -6.49
C GLN A 108 16.79 4.10 -6.19
N ALA A 109 18.06 3.70 -6.24
CA ALA A 109 19.20 4.60 -6.18
C ALA A 109 19.84 4.76 -7.57
N ILE A 110 20.33 5.96 -7.86
CA ILE A 110 21.11 6.28 -9.05
C ILE A 110 22.37 7.04 -8.63
N ASP A 111 23.42 6.97 -9.45
CA ASP A 111 24.63 7.77 -9.23
C ASP A 111 24.31 9.26 -9.41
N ALA A 112 24.56 10.05 -8.37
CA ALA A 112 24.32 11.49 -8.37
C ALA A 112 25.40 12.29 -9.10
N ARG A 113 26.60 11.72 -9.35
CA ARG A 113 27.74 12.43 -9.96
C ARG A 113 27.42 13.15 -11.29
N PRO A 114 26.64 12.57 -12.23
CA PRO A 114 26.29 13.26 -13.48
C PRO A 114 25.35 14.47 -13.30
N PHE A 115 24.81 14.66 -12.10
CA PHE A 115 23.83 15.68 -11.75
C PHE A 115 24.39 16.78 -10.85
N ILE A 116 25.65 16.71 -10.41
CA ILE A 116 26.31 17.75 -9.60
C ILE A 116 26.20 19.11 -10.30
N GLY A 117 25.80 20.14 -9.54
CA GLY A 117 25.55 21.50 -10.03
C GLY A 117 24.28 21.66 -10.87
N LYS A 118 23.45 20.62 -11.02
CA LYS A 118 22.20 20.66 -11.79
C LYS A 118 20.98 20.71 -10.87
N ARG A 119 19.88 21.17 -11.46
CA ARG A 119 18.53 21.09 -10.88
C ARG A 119 17.87 19.79 -11.28
N LEU A 120 17.64 18.90 -10.32
CA LEU A 120 16.98 17.61 -10.53
C LEU A 120 15.56 17.64 -9.99
N ARG A 121 14.59 17.16 -10.79
CA ARG A 121 13.18 17.05 -10.41
C ARG A 121 12.75 15.59 -10.44
N PHE A 122 12.26 15.09 -9.31
CA PHE A 122 11.55 13.83 -9.22
C PHE A 122 10.04 14.13 -9.18
N SER A 123 9.26 13.47 -10.03
CA SER A 123 7.80 13.65 -10.09
C SER A 123 7.08 12.32 -10.25
N ALA A 124 5.90 12.21 -9.64
CA ALA A 124 5.02 11.05 -9.76
C ALA A 124 3.54 11.48 -9.76
N LEU A 125 2.69 10.63 -10.33
CA LEU A 125 1.25 10.65 -10.09
C LEU A 125 0.92 9.66 -8.98
N LEU A 126 0.17 10.10 -7.98
CA LEU A 126 -0.28 9.28 -6.86
C LEU A 126 -1.80 9.20 -6.87
N LYS A 127 -2.34 8.01 -6.61
CA LYS A 127 -3.77 7.77 -6.38
C LYS A 127 -3.92 7.06 -5.05
N THR A 128 -4.90 7.46 -4.24
CA THR A 128 -5.11 6.85 -2.91
C THR A 128 -6.53 6.34 -2.77
N ARG A 129 -6.68 5.25 -2.02
CA ARG A 129 -7.97 4.72 -1.59
C ARG A 129 -7.86 4.39 -0.11
N ASP A 130 -8.70 5.03 0.69
CA ASP A 130 -8.88 4.78 2.12
C ASP A 130 -7.56 4.79 2.92
N VAL A 131 -6.70 5.77 2.66
CA VAL A 131 -5.41 5.91 3.37
C VAL A 131 -5.60 6.66 4.69
N PRO A 132 -5.55 6.00 5.87
CA PRO A 132 -5.71 6.68 7.15
C PRO A 132 -4.45 7.46 7.59
N GLY A 133 -3.29 7.07 7.07
CA GLY A 133 -2.01 7.75 7.27
C GLY A 133 -1.69 8.66 6.09
N HIS A 134 -0.47 8.53 5.56
CA HIS A 134 0.02 9.35 4.46
C HIS A 134 0.56 8.49 3.32
N ALA A 135 0.25 8.88 2.08
CA ALA A 135 0.89 8.38 0.87
C ALA A 135 1.66 9.52 0.21
N THR A 136 2.95 9.31 -0.04
CA THR A 136 3.84 10.38 -0.52
C THR A 136 4.97 9.83 -1.39
N ILE A 137 5.66 10.74 -2.08
CA ILE A 137 6.98 10.48 -2.65
C ILE A 137 8.07 11.03 -1.74
N TRP A 138 9.28 10.51 -1.90
CA TRP A 138 10.45 11.04 -1.22
C TRP A 138 11.63 11.07 -2.19
N MET A 139 12.60 11.93 -1.87
CA MET A 139 13.86 12.02 -2.60
C MET A 139 14.95 12.36 -1.58
N ARG A 140 16.11 11.72 -1.76
CA ARG A 140 17.28 11.93 -0.91
C ARG A 140 18.54 12.00 -1.76
N VAL A 141 19.52 12.79 -1.32
CA VAL A 141 20.87 12.84 -1.89
C VAL A 141 21.84 12.56 -0.75
N ASP A 142 22.68 11.55 -0.94
CA ASP A 142 23.67 11.11 0.03
C ASP A 142 25.08 11.42 -0.52
N ASP A 143 26.03 11.78 0.36
CA ASP A 143 27.47 11.79 0.05
C ASP A 143 28.06 10.38 0.34
N LYS A 144 29.35 10.29 0.68
CA LYS A 144 29.95 9.15 1.37
C LYS A 144 29.08 8.80 2.57
N ALA A 145 28.33 7.70 2.45
CA ALA A 145 27.47 7.20 3.52
C ALA A 145 28.22 7.24 4.86
N PRO A 146 27.61 7.75 5.95
CA PRO A 146 26.17 7.86 6.18
C PRO A 146 25.53 9.23 5.90
N ASP A 147 26.26 10.19 5.34
CA ASP A 147 25.79 11.59 5.34
C ASP A 147 24.74 11.87 4.26
N THR A 148 23.49 12.05 4.68
CA THR A 148 22.41 12.59 3.85
C THR A 148 22.56 14.11 3.74
N ILE A 149 22.71 14.61 2.52
CA ILE A 149 22.87 16.04 2.23
C ILE A 149 21.52 16.72 2.02
N LEU A 150 20.62 16.07 1.26
CA LEU A 150 19.29 16.59 0.94
C LEU A 150 18.25 15.51 1.18
N PHE A 151 17.12 15.88 1.78
CA PHE A 151 15.99 14.98 2.00
C PHE A 151 14.67 15.76 1.99
N ASP A 152 13.67 15.20 1.31
CA ASP A 152 12.29 15.67 1.37
C ASP A 152 11.36 14.47 1.12
N ASN A 153 10.26 14.42 1.86
CA ASN A 153 9.20 13.42 1.75
C ASN A 153 7.80 14.05 1.66
N LEU A 154 7.73 15.36 1.41
CA LEU A 154 6.53 16.19 1.28
C LEU A 154 5.61 16.23 2.51
N MET A 155 6.00 15.64 3.64
CA MET A 155 5.14 15.51 4.82
C MET A 155 4.88 16.85 5.54
N SER A 156 5.79 17.81 5.41
CA SER A 156 5.68 19.13 6.03
C SER A 156 4.95 20.16 5.16
N ARG A 157 4.52 19.79 3.95
CA ARG A 157 3.89 20.73 3.00
C ARG A 157 2.37 20.75 3.15
N PRO A 158 1.73 21.92 3.30
CA PRO A 158 0.29 21.99 3.56
C PRO A 158 -0.61 21.81 2.31
N ALA A 159 -0.14 22.18 1.11
CA ALA A 159 -0.99 22.20 -0.11
C ALA A 159 -0.60 21.14 -1.15
N ASP A 160 0.70 20.95 -1.39
CA ASP A 160 1.27 19.99 -2.34
C ASP A 160 1.98 18.82 -1.64
N GLY A 161 1.61 18.57 -0.38
CA GLY A 161 2.18 17.56 0.49
C GLY A 161 1.64 16.14 0.29
N ALA A 162 1.89 15.28 1.27
CA ALA A 162 1.38 13.91 1.25
C ALA A 162 -0.14 13.83 1.06
N LEU A 163 -0.61 12.75 0.43
CA LEU A 163 -2.02 12.45 0.25
C LEU A 163 -2.57 11.64 1.42
N THR A 164 -3.82 11.89 1.77
CA THR A 164 -4.58 11.18 2.82
C THR A 164 -5.97 10.84 2.29
N GLY A 165 -6.61 9.82 2.85
CA GLY A 165 -7.94 9.38 2.43
C GLY A 165 -7.99 8.86 1.00
N THR A 166 -9.07 9.18 0.28
CA THR A 166 -9.30 8.76 -1.11
C THR A 166 -9.15 9.94 -2.04
N SER A 167 -8.32 9.78 -3.07
CA SER A 167 -8.04 10.80 -4.09
C SER A 167 -7.79 10.15 -5.44
N ASP A 168 -8.12 10.84 -6.53
CA ASP A 168 -7.72 10.39 -7.86
C ASP A 168 -6.27 10.79 -8.16
N TRP A 169 -5.77 10.39 -9.34
CA TRP A 169 -4.41 10.68 -9.79
C TRP A 169 -4.03 12.15 -9.61
N THR A 170 -3.12 12.38 -8.67
CA THR A 170 -2.66 13.71 -8.27
C THR A 170 -1.15 13.79 -8.41
N ALA A 171 -0.67 14.84 -9.09
CA ALA A 171 0.74 15.06 -9.31
C ALA A 171 1.47 15.52 -8.03
N ARG A 172 2.68 14.99 -7.82
CA ARG A 172 3.63 15.39 -6.78
C ARG A 172 5.03 15.53 -7.36
N GLN A 173 5.81 16.44 -6.79
CA GLN A 173 7.19 16.63 -7.21
C GLN A 173 8.10 17.12 -6.08
N ILE A 174 9.35 16.68 -6.13
CA ILE A 174 10.46 17.17 -5.33
C ILE A 174 11.52 17.72 -6.28
N VAL A 175 12.12 18.86 -5.95
CA VAL A 175 13.14 19.51 -6.77
C VAL A 175 14.31 19.88 -5.89
N PHE A 176 15.49 19.39 -6.26
CA PHE A 176 16.75 19.69 -5.58
C PHE A 176 17.73 20.40 -6.51
N GLN A 177 18.55 21.27 -5.92
CA GLN A 177 19.82 21.69 -6.50
C GLN A 177 20.87 20.73 -5.98
N ILE A 178 21.53 19.98 -6.85
CA ILE A 178 22.52 18.98 -6.43
C ILE A 178 23.85 19.71 -6.15
N PRO A 179 24.35 19.68 -4.91
CA PRO A 179 25.58 20.35 -4.53
C PRO A 179 26.82 19.69 -5.14
#